data_AF-A0A2R6H9Z6-F1
#
_entry.id   AF-A0A2R6H9Z6-F1
#
_cell.length_a   1.000
_cell.length_b   1.000
_cell.length_c   1.000
_cell.angle_alpha   90.00
_cell.angle_beta   90.00
_cell.angle_gamma   90.00
#
_symmetry.space_group_name_H-M   'P 1'
#
loop_
_entity.id
_entity.type
_entity.pdbx_description
1 polymer ?
#
loop_
_entity_poly.entity_id
_entity_poly.type
_entity_poly.pdbx_seq_one_letter_code
_entity_poly.pdbx_strand_id
1 'polypeptide(L)'
;MFDGDDADDPWPHEPDEPDPEAELAPDPPSVSIPDTSEADVPAELLRVFWGLVLALNVGLLATILGILLVAFRGRWLFGGSLALLGTTVLATAYVGYRVHEGG
;
A
#
# COMPACT_ATOMS: atom_id res chain seq x y z
N MET A 1 9.94 -19.01 16.93
CA MET A 1 9.25 -19.19 18.22
C MET A 1 9.92 -18.22 19.16
N PHE A 2 9.29 -17.07 19.45
CA PHE A 2 9.74 -16.22 20.54
C PHE A 2 9.20 -16.92 21.79
N ASP A 3 10.06 -17.67 22.49
CA ASP A 3 9.78 -18.04 23.87
C ASP A 3 9.83 -16.73 24.64
N GLY A 4 8.66 -16.22 25.02
CA GLY A 4 8.57 -15.24 26.10
C GLY A 4 9.04 -15.97 27.34
N ASP A 5 10.26 -15.67 27.77
CA ASP A 5 10.85 -16.26 28.97
C ASP A 5 10.05 -15.72 30.17
N ASP A 6 9.07 -16.48 30.65
CA ASP A 6 8.27 -16.19 31.86
C ASP A 6 9.14 -16.09 33.14
N ALA A 7 10.44 -16.35 33.02
CA ALA A 7 11.42 -16.31 34.10
C ALA A 7 11.67 -14.91 34.68
N ASP A 8 11.31 -13.84 33.97
CA ASP A 8 11.49 -12.45 34.39
C ASP A 8 10.16 -11.73 34.73
N ASP A 9 9.09 -12.47 35.02
CA ASP A 9 7.83 -11.86 35.49
C ASP A 9 7.97 -11.41 36.97
N PRO A 10 7.91 -10.10 37.28
CA PRO A 10 7.99 -9.60 38.65
C PRO A 10 6.80 -10.03 39.53
N TRP A 11 5.71 -10.56 38.96
CA TRP A 11 4.51 -10.96 39.70
C TRP A 11 4.03 -12.37 39.30
N PRO A 12 4.77 -13.44 39.67
CA PRO A 12 4.52 -14.83 39.25
C PRO A 12 3.23 -15.48 39.81
N HIS A 13 2.39 -14.69 40.47
CA HIS A 13 1.12 -15.11 41.07
C HIS A 13 -0.05 -14.23 40.61
N GLU A 14 0.17 -13.35 39.62
CA GLU A 14 -0.92 -12.63 39.00
C GLU A 14 -1.84 -13.63 38.29
N PRO A 15 -3.15 -13.61 38.54
CA PRO A 15 -4.08 -14.46 37.83
C PRO A 15 -4.13 -14.04 36.37
N ASP A 16 -4.20 -15.02 35.46
CA ASP A 16 -4.32 -14.77 34.02
C ASP A 16 -5.46 -13.76 33.75
N GLU A 17 -5.12 -12.62 33.14
CA GLU A 17 -6.13 -11.66 32.73
C GLU A 17 -6.99 -12.29 31.61
N PRO A 18 -8.33 -12.24 31.72
CA PRO A 18 -9.16 -12.71 30.63
C PRO A 18 -8.92 -11.82 29.40
N ASP A 19 -8.53 -12.42 28.28
CA ASP A 19 -8.38 -11.73 27.00
C ASP A 19 -9.76 -11.70 26.30
N PRO A 20 -10.52 -10.59 26.41
CA PRO A 20 -11.83 -10.50 25.77
C PRO A 20 -11.71 -10.47 24.24
N GLU A 21 -10.55 -10.10 23.69
CA GLU A 21 -10.32 -10.09 22.25
C GLU A 21 -10.20 -11.53 21.74
N ALA A 22 -9.51 -12.42 22.46
CA ALA A 22 -9.46 -13.83 22.10
C ALA A 22 -10.81 -14.56 22.24
N GLU A 23 -11.63 -14.20 23.24
CA GLU A 23 -12.91 -14.89 23.49
C GLU A 23 -14.10 -14.35 22.67
N LEU A 24 -14.09 -13.05 22.34
CA LEU A 24 -15.25 -12.38 21.74
C LEU A 24 -14.97 -11.79 20.36
N ALA A 25 -13.71 -11.70 19.91
CA ALA A 25 -13.47 -11.24 18.55
C ALA A 25 -13.99 -12.29 17.57
N PRO A 26 -14.80 -11.88 16.57
CA PRO A 26 -15.08 -12.74 15.44
C PRO A 26 -13.75 -13.10 14.77
N ASP A 27 -13.62 -14.36 14.34
CA ASP A 27 -12.47 -14.79 13.55
C ASP A 27 -12.24 -13.79 12.41
N PRO A 28 -11.01 -13.27 12.26
CA PRO A 28 -10.72 -12.35 11.17
C PRO A 28 -11.08 -13.05 9.86
N PRO A 29 -11.76 -12.36 8.93
CA PRO A 29 -12.15 -12.97 7.66
C PRO A 29 -10.88 -13.48 6.98
N SER A 30 -10.83 -14.79 6.73
CA SER A 30 -9.71 -15.40 6.03
C SER A 30 -9.76 -15.00 4.56
N VAL A 31 -8.92 -14.02 4.20
CA VAL A 31 -8.72 -13.66 2.80
C VAL A 31 -7.73 -14.65 2.22
N SER A 32 -8.23 -15.56 1.38
CA SER A 32 -7.35 -16.39 0.55
C SER A 32 -6.69 -15.50 -0.49
N ILE A 33 -5.43 -15.14 -0.26
CA ILE A 33 -4.61 -14.48 -1.26
C ILE A 33 -4.24 -15.56 -2.28
N PRO A 34 -4.62 -15.42 -3.56
CA PRO A 34 -4.26 -16.39 -4.57
C PRO A 34 -2.74 -16.57 -4.61
N ASP A 35 -2.27 -17.81 -4.54
CA ASP A 35 -0.86 -18.11 -4.73
C ASP A 35 -0.51 -17.86 -6.19
N THR A 36 0.23 -16.77 -6.43
CA THR A 36 0.63 -16.34 -7.78
C THR A 36 2.00 -16.87 -8.17
N SER A 37 2.66 -17.66 -7.31
CA SER A 37 3.98 -18.21 -7.58
C SER A 37 4.00 -19.19 -8.76
N GLU A 38 2.87 -19.85 -9.04
CA GLU A 38 2.66 -20.72 -10.21
C GLU A 38 1.84 -20.08 -11.33
N ALA A 39 1.47 -18.81 -11.21
CA ALA A 39 0.71 -18.14 -12.26
C ALA A 39 1.60 -17.95 -13.50
N ASP A 40 1.38 -18.78 -14.53
CA ASP A 40 2.02 -18.65 -15.85
C ASP A 40 1.45 -17.43 -16.58
N VAL A 41 1.90 -16.24 -16.14
CA VAL A 41 1.48 -14.96 -16.67
C VAL A 41 2.51 -14.50 -17.69
N PRO A 42 2.10 -14.13 -18.92
CA PRO A 42 3.01 -13.56 -19.89
C PRO A 42 3.79 -12.39 -19.30
N ALA A 43 5.13 -12.40 -19.45
CA ALA A 43 6.01 -11.39 -18.85
C ALA A 43 5.65 -9.95 -19.27
N GLU A 44 5.01 -9.78 -20.43
CA GLU A 44 4.47 -8.51 -20.89
C GLU A 44 3.32 -8.01 -20.00
N LEU A 45 2.36 -8.87 -19.66
CA LEU A 45 1.23 -8.52 -18.81
C LEU A 45 1.70 -8.13 -17.40
N LEU A 46 2.68 -8.86 -16.87
CA LEU A 46 3.27 -8.56 -15.55
C LEU A 46 3.98 -7.20 -15.54
N ARG A 47 4.69 -6.84 -16.63
CA ARG A 47 5.31 -5.52 -16.77
C ARG A 47 4.29 -4.39 -16.85
N VAL A 48 3.21 -4.59 -17.59
CA VAL A 48 2.13 -3.59 -17.70
C VAL A 48 1.45 -3.40 -16.33
N PHE A 49 1.11 -4.49 -15.65
CA PHE A 49 0.50 -4.46 -14.33
C PHE A 49 1.37 -3.68 -13.33
N TRP A 50 2.65 -4.06 -13.20
CA TRP A 50 3.56 -3.38 -12.28
C TRP A 50 3.87 -1.95 -12.69
N GLY A 51 3.93 -1.66 -13.99
CA GLY A 51 4.04 -0.30 -14.50
C GLY A 51 2.87 0.57 -14.04
N LEU A 52 1.65 0.01 -14.05
CA LEU A 52 0.44 0.70 -13.60
C LEU A 52 0.43 0.92 -12.08
N VAL A 53 0.74 -0.13 -11.31
CA VAL A 53 0.84 -0.08 -9.85
C VAL A 53 1.85 1.00 -9.44
N LEU A 54 3.03 1.00 -10.06
CA LEU A 54 4.07 1.98 -9.77
C LEU A 54 3.62 3.39 -10.15
N ALA A 55 3.07 3.57 -11.35
CA ALA A 55 2.63 4.88 -11.82
C ALA A 55 1.52 5.46 -10.94
N LEU A 56 0.52 4.66 -10.57
CA LEU A 56 -0.58 5.10 -9.72
C LEU A 56 -0.09 5.50 -8.33
N ASN A 57 0.72 4.66 -7.68
CA ASN A 57 1.23 4.96 -6.33
C ASN A 57 2.15 6.19 -6.34
N VAL A 58 3.11 6.25 -7.27
CA VAL A 58 4.07 7.35 -7.33
C VAL A 58 3.38 8.66 -7.71
N GLY A 59 2.47 8.64 -8.69
CA GLY A 59 1.78 9.85 -9.10
C GLY A 59 0.76 10.33 -8.06
N LEU A 60 0.07 9.43 -7.34
CA LEU A 60 -0.77 9.79 -6.21
C LEU A 60 0.06 10.42 -5.07
N LEU A 61 1.17 9.77 -4.71
CA LEU A 61 2.11 10.28 -3.70
C LEU A 61 2.61 11.68 -4.07
N ALA A 62 3.08 11.87 -5.31
CA ALA A 62 3.55 13.16 -5.81
C ALA A 62 2.46 14.23 -5.81
N THR A 63 1.22 13.86 -6.17
CA THR A 63 0.07 14.77 -6.16
C THR A 63 -0.23 15.24 -4.74
N ILE A 64 -0.32 14.33 -3.77
CA ILE A 64 -0.58 14.66 -2.36
C ILE A 64 0.55 15.52 -1.81
N LEU A 65 1.82 15.15 -2.05
CA LEU A 65 2.98 15.94 -1.64
C LEU A 65 2.96 17.36 -2.22
N GLY A 66 2.60 17.50 -3.50
CA GLY A 66 2.45 18.80 -4.17
C GLY A 66 1.39 19.67 -3.51
N ILE A 67 0.21 19.11 -3.26
CA ILE A 67 -0.89 19.80 -2.56
C ILE A 67 -0.45 20.24 -1.16
N LEU A 68 0.18 19.34 -0.38
CA LEU A 68 0.68 19.64 0.96
C LEU A 68 1.74 20.75 0.94
N LEU A 69 2.66 20.74 -0.02
CA LEU A 69 3.68 21.80 -0.18
C LEU A 69 3.06 23.17 -0.46
N VAL A 70 2.02 23.22 -1.29
CA VAL A 70 1.28 24.47 -1.55
C VAL A 70 0.56 24.93 -0.29
N ALA A 71 -0.21 24.04 0.35
CA ALA A 71 -1.06 24.35 1.49
C ALA A 71 -0.27 24.77 2.74
N PHE A 72 0.83 24.07 3.06
CA PHE A 72 1.59 24.31 4.29
C PHE A 72 2.70 25.35 4.14
N ARG A 73 3.33 25.46 2.95
CA ARG A 73 4.53 26.28 2.77
C ARG A 73 4.33 27.49 1.88
N GLY A 74 3.16 27.65 1.26
CA GLY A 74 2.85 28.74 0.32
C GLY A 74 3.75 28.75 -0.92
N ARG A 75 4.49 27.67 -1.20
CA ARG A 75 5.42 27.56 -2.34
C ARG A 75 4.70 27.07 -3.59
N TRP A 76 3.90 27.96 -4.16
CA TRP A 76 3.07 27.73 -5.34
C TRP A 76 3.84 27.19 -6.56
N LEU A 77 5.02 27.74 -6.85
CA LEU A 77 5.85 27.27 -7.97
C LEU A 77 6.27 25.81 -7.79
N PHE A 78 6.90 25.48 -6.66
CA PHE A 78 7.41 24.13 -6.41
C PHE A 78 6.29 23.09 -6.25
N GLY A 79 5.24 23.42 -5.49
CA GLY A 79 4.12 22.52 -5.28
C GLY A 79 3.27 22.31 -6.54
N GLY A 80 3.07 23.37 -7.34
CA GLY A 80 2.37 23.30 -8.61
C GLY A 80 3.12 22.50 -9.68
N SER A 81 4.44 22.68 -9.81
CA SER A 81 5.26 21.88 -10.74
C SER A 81 5.22 20.39 -10.39
N LEU A 82 5.34 20.05 -9.10
CA LEU A 82 5.35 18.66 -8.65
C LEU A 82 3.97 17.99 -8.85
N ALA A 83 2.88 18.73 -8.59
CA ALA A 83 1.52 18.25 -8.83
C ALA A 83 1.24 18.03 -10.33
N LEU A 84 1.66 18.95 -11.21
CA LEU A 84 1.50 18.80 -12.66
C LEU A 84 2.35 17.65 -13.19
N LEU A 85 3.58 17.49 -12.71
CA LEU A 85 4.45 16.37 -13.10
C LEU A 85 3.84 15.04 -12.69
N GLY A 86 3.40 14.92 -11.43
CA GLY A 86 2.72 13.72 -10.91
C GLY A 86 1.45 13.38 -11.70
N THR A 87 0.63 14.39 -12.00
CA THR A 87 -0.59 14.23 -12.81
C THR A 87 -0.28 13.81 -14.24
N THR A 88 0.76 14.37 -14.85
CA THR A 88 1.17 14.04 -16.23
C THR A 88 1.64 12.59 -16.30
N VAL A 89 2.47 12.15 -15.35
CA VAL A 89 2.92 10.75 -15.25
C VAL A 89 1.72 9.80 -15.08
N LEU A 90 0.77 10.15 -14.22
CA LEU A 90 -0.48 9.39 -14.02
C LEU A 90 -1.29 9.27 -15.32
N ALA A 91 -1.43 10.39 -16.04
CA ALA A 91 -2.18 10.45 -17.30
C ALA A 91 -1.51 9.62 -18.39
N THR A 92 -0.17 9.66 -18.53
CA THR A 92 0.55 8.81 -19.49
C THR A 92 0.42 7.32 -19.17
N ALA A 93 0.46 6.94 -17.89
CA ALA A 93 0.26 5.54 -17.50
C ALA A 93 -1.17 5.06 -17.80
N TYR A 94 -2.17 5.92 -17.53
CA TYR A 94 -3.58 5.63 -17.83
C TYR A 94 -3.85 5.50 -19.33
N VAL A 95 -3.29 6.40 -20.14
CA VAL A 95 -3.41 6.33 -21.61
C VAL A 95 -2.70 5.10 -22.15
N GLY A 96 -1.52 4.77 -21.63
CA GLY A 96 -0.78 3.56 -21.98
C GLY A 96 -1.61 2.29 -21.73
N TYR A 97 -2.29 2.20 -20.59
CA TYR A 97 -3.19 1.09 -20.28
C TYR A 97 -4.36 0.98 -21.27
N ARG A 98 -5.03 2.10 -21.56
CA ARG A 98 -6.20 2.14 -22.47
C ARG A 98 -5.88 1.79 -23.91
N VAL A 99 -4.67 2.10 -24.39
CA VAL A 99 -4.27 1.82 -25.79
C VAL A 99 -4.04 0.32 -26.03
N HIS A 100 -3.72 -0.46 -25.00
CA HIS A 100 -3.50 -1.90 -25.13
C HIS A 100 -4.80 -2.74 -25.01
N GLU A 101 -5.94 -2.13 -24.67
CA GLU A 101 -7.26 -2.79 -24.66
C GLU A 101 -8.02 -2.66 -26.01
N GLY A 102 -7.42 -2.05 -27.04
CA GLY A 102 -8.06 -1.78 -28.34
C GLY A 102 -7.37 -2.35 -29.58
N GLY A 103 -6.35 -3.21 -29.43
CA GLY A 103 -5.56 -3.78 -30.53
C GLY A 103 -5.59 -5.30 -30.56
#